data_AF-A0A2D6LNW3-F1
#
_entry.id   AF-A0A2D6LNW3-F1
#
_cell.length_a   1.000
_cell.length_b   1.000
_cell.length_c   1.000
_cell.angle_alpha   90.00
_cell.angle_beta   90.00
_cell.angle_gamma   90.00
#
_symmetry.space_group_name_H-M   'P 1'
#
loop_
_entity.id
_entity.type
_entity.pdbx_description
1 polymer ?
#
loop_
_entity_poly.entity_id
_entity_poly.type
_entity_poly.pdbx_seq_one_letter_code
_entity_poly.pdbx_strand_id
1 'polypeptide(L)'
;MPRKPKQYPLGSSRTIGKRKSFIHYRTTITSNGPTRSLHQTIESFMIDNPGKPLPTKSWIKKFGTSKTKIHRVAKKVEQAHSTKPRSFGRPAPLMPKEAEEIIKMHYKKARKGGTIKLTDIIIEIAKQTGIAIPHPTIAYRVLALEKKLKKGLRINYLGTNKTRTIAETVKFLKSKKIEVKKAGLYKKLGLDRPIK
;
A
#
# COMPACT_ATOMS: atom_id res chain seq x y z
N MET A 1 -38.49 -36.14 -4.57
CA MET A 1 -38.60 -35.20 -3.43
C MET A 1 -37.25 -34.51 -3.21
N PRO A 2 -37.11 -33.19 -3.35
CA PRO A 2 -35.84 -32.52 -3.10
C PRO A 2 -35.57 -32.43 -1.58
N ARG A 3 -34.38 -32.87 -1.16
CA ARG A 3 -33.94 -32.89 0.25
C ARG A 3 -33.66 -31.46 0.72
N LYS A 4 -34.23 -31.06 1.87
CA LYS A 4 -33.94 -29.78 2.53
C LYS A 4 -32.45 -29.68 2.88
N PRO A 5 -31.78 -28.53 2.65
CA PRO A 5 -30.39 -28.34 3.07
C PRO A 5 -30.28 -28.31 4.60
N LYS A 6 -29.34 -29.09 5.15
CA LYS A 6 -28.97 -29.09 6.58
C LYS A 6 -28.39 -27.73 6.98
N GLN A 7 -28.99 -27.10 7.99
CA GLN A 7 -28.40 -25.96 8.69
C GLN A 7 -27.37 -26.48 9.69
N TYR A 8 -26.13 -25.98 9.61
CA TYR A 8 -25.12 -26.17 10.64
C TYR A 8 -25.09 -24.95 11.56
N PRO A 9 -25.06 -25.11 12.89
CA PRO A 9 -25.02 -23.97 13.81
C PRO A 9 -23.65 -23.30 13.73
N LEU A 10 -23.63 -22.05 13.29
CA LEU A 10 -22.46 -21.17 13.38
C LEU A 10 -22.54 -20.38 14.69
N GLY A 11 -21.71 -20.75 15.66
CA GLY A 11 -21.38 -19.87 16.79
C GLY A 11 -21.03 -20.60 18.07
N SER A 12 -19.80 -20.42 18.54
CA SER A 12 -19.48 -20.64 19.95
C SER A 12 -19.99 -19.44 20.77
N SER A 13 -20.80 -19.74 21.78
CA SER A 13 -21.37 -18.75 22.69
C SER A 13 -20.37 -18.43 23.80
N ARG A 14 -19.96 -17.16 23.95
CA ARG A 14 -19.34 -16.67 25.19
C ARG A 14 -20.24 -15.61 25.80
N THR A 15 -20.69 -15.89 27.02
CA THR A 15 -21.52 -15.00 27.84
C THR A 15 -20.66 -13.98 28.58
N ILE A 16 -20.85 -12.70 28.29
CA ILE A 16 -20.47 -11.59 29.17
C ILE A 16 -21.70 -10.69 29.29
N GLY A 17 -22.23 -10.53 30.51
CA GLY A 17 -23.13 -9.45 30.93
C GLY A 17 -24.31 -9.09 30.00
N LYS A 18 -25.49 -9.68 30.28
CA LYS A 18 -26.87 -9.17 30.05
C LYS A 18 -27.23 -8.31 28.81
N ARG A 19 -26.51 -8.39 27.69
CA ARG A 19 -27.01 -7.98 26.36
C ARG A 19 -26.49 -8.91 25.27
N LYS A 20 -27.34 -9.82 24.80
CA LYS A 20 -27.12 -10.59 23.56
C LYS A 20 -27.19 -9.61 22.38
N SER A 21 -26.07 -9.03 21.99
CA SER A 21 -25.98 -8.32 20.71
C SER A 21 -25.58 -9.32 19.63
N PHE A 22 -26.57 -9.78 18.85
CA PHE A 22 -26.32 -10.48 17.61
C PHE A 22 -25.73 -9.47 16.62
N ILE A 23 -24.45 -9.63 16.26
CA ILE A 23 -23.88 -8.90 15.12
C ILE A 23 -24.40 -9.59 13.87
N HIS A 24 -25.54 -9.15 13.35
CA HIS A 24 -26.00 -9.59 12.03
C HIS A 24 -25.11 -8.96 10.96
N TYR A 25 -24.20 -9.76 10.40
CA TYR A 25 -23.50 -9.43 9.18
C TYR A 25 -24.51 -9.52 8.03
N ARG A 26 -25.09 -8.38 7.63
CA ARG A 26 -25.93 -8.32 6.42
C ARG A 26 -25.01 -8.46 5.21
N THR A 27 -24.87 -9.68 4.69
CA THR A 27 -24.31 -9.94 3.36
C THR A 27 -25.35 -9.56 2.34
N THR A 28 -25.21 -8.40 1.70
CA THR A 28 -25.93 -8.09 0.47
C THR A 28 -25.36 -8.96 -0.63
N ILE A 29 -26.08 -10.03 -0.98
CA ILE A 29 -25.78 -10.88 -2.13
C ILE A 29 -26.16 -10.06 -3.37
N THR A 30 -25.16 -9.66 -4.16
CA THR A 30 -25.36 -9.11 -5.50
C THR A 30 -25.03 -10.21 -6.52
N SER A 31 -25.51 -10.07 -7.76
CA SER A 31 -25.42 -11.09 -8.82
C SER A 31 -24.00 -11.54 -9.22
N ASN A 32 -22.95 -10.96 -8.63
CA ASN A 32 -21.54 -11.26 -8.90
C ASN A 32 -20.86 -12.12 -7.80
N GLY A 33 -21.64 -12.92 -7.06
CA GLY A 33 -21.15 -13.76 -5.96
C GLY A 33 -21.08 -13.01 -4.61
N PRO A 34 -20.71 -13.70 -3.50
CA PRO A 34 -20.70 -13.09 -2.18
C PRO A 34 -19.62 -12.01 -2.09
N THR A 35 -20.01 -10.75 -2.24
CA THR A 35 -19.15 -9.61 -1.94
C THR A 35 -18.83 -9.62 -0.45
N ARG A 36 -17.58 -9.93 -0.08
CA ARG A 36 -17.11 -9.85 1.31
C ARG A 36 -17.51 -8.50 1.90
N SER A 37 -18.14 -8.52 3.07
CA SER A 37 -18.52 -7.29 3.76
C SER A 37 -17.28 -6.46 4.12
N LEU A 38 -17.48 -5.17 4.41
CA LEU A 38 -16.39 -4.28 4.87
C LEU A 38 -15.62 -4.91 6.04
N HIS A 39 -16.31 -5.56 6.98
CA HIS A 39 -15.70 -6.21 8.13
C HIS A 39 -14.80 -7.37 7.71
N GLN A 40 -15.32 -8.31 6.93
CA GLN A 40 -14.58 -9.48 6.46
C GLN A 40 -13.35 -9.07 5.63
N THR A 41 -13.46 -8.01 4.81
CA THR A 41 -12.33 -7.52 4.02
C THR A 41 -11.24 -6.92 4.91
N ILE A 42 -11.62 -6.13 5.91
CA ILE A 42 -10.68 -5.53 6.87
C ILE A 42 -10.00 -6.63 7.68
N GLU A 43 -10.78 -7.56 8.21
CA GLU A 43 -10.33 -8.67 9.02
C GLU A 43 -9.34 -9.57 8.28
N SER A 44 -9.69 -10.06 7.08
CA SER A 44 -8.76 -10.84 6.25
C SER A 44 -7.46 -10.07 5.98
N PHE A 45 -7.56 -8.79 5.60
CA PHE A 45 -6.37 -7.99 5.32
C PHE A 45 -5.47 -7.85 6.54
N MET A 46 -6.03 -7.65 7.73
CA MET A 46 -5.27 -7.44 8.96
C MET A 46 -4.62 -8.74 9.46
N ILE A 47 -5.25 -9.89 9.24
CA ILE A 47 -4.66 -11.20 9.51
C ILE A 47 -3.50 -11.47 8.55
N ASP A 48 -3.69 -11.22 7.25
CA ASP A 48 -2.66 -11.43 6.23
C ASP A 48 -1.50 -10.41 6.32
N ASN A 49 -1.75 -9.24 6.92
CA ASN A 49 -0.84 -8.11 6.97
C ASN A 49 -0.79 -7.46 8.36
N PRO A 50 -0.33 -8.18 9.40
CA PRO A 50 -0.34 -7.69 10.77
C PRO A 50 0.50 -6.41 10.90
N GLY A 51 -0.06 -5.38 11.54
CA GLY A 51 0.62 -4.10 11.77
C GLY A 51 0.76 -3.19 10.54
N LYS A 52 0.35 -3.62 9.34
CA LYS A 52 0.45 -2.79 8.12
C LYS A 52 -0.66 -1.72 8.07
N PRO A 53 -0.40 -0.56 7.43
CA PRO A 53 -1.42 0.47 7.28
C PRO A 53 -2.52 0.00 6.31
N LEU A 54 -3.75 0.44 6.57
CA LEU A 54 -4.89 0.07 5.73
C LEU A 54 -4.87 0.84 4.40
N PRO A 55 -5.34 0.23 3.30
CA PRO A 55 -5.48 0.90 2.01
C PRO A 55 -6.77 1.75 1.97
N THR A 56 -6.92 2.67 2.93
CA THR A 56 -8.17 3.38 3.25
C THR A 56 -8.76 4.11 2.05
N LYS A 57 -7.94 4.74 1.20
CA LYS A 57 -8.41 5.44 -0.02
C LYS A 57 -9.07 4.49 -1.03
N SER A 58 -8.53 3.29 -1.17
CA SER A 58 -9.10 2.28 -2.08
C SER A 58 -10.43 1.75 -1.52
N TRP A 59 -10.49 1.53 -0.21
CA TRP A 59 -11.67 1.00 0.48
C TRP A 59 -12.80 2.02 0.59
N ILE A 60 -12.50 3.32 0.73
CA ILE A 60 -13.52 4.38 0.64
C ILE A 60 -14.24 4.29 -0.70
N LYS A 61 -13.50 4.15 -1.81
CA LYS A 61 -14.10 4.03 -3.16
C LYS A 61 -14.82 2.69 -3.33
N LYS A 62 -14.24 1.59 -2.87
CA LYS A 62 -14.80 0.23 -3.04
C LYS A 62 -16.10 0.03 -2.27
N PHE A 63 -16.17 0.55 -1.04
CA PHE A 63 -17.28 0.29 -0.12
C PHE A 63 -18.19 1.49 0.12
N GLY A 64 -17.95 2.63 -0.56
CA GLY A 64 -18.75 3.85 -0.39
C GLY A 64 -18.82 4.34 1.06
N THR A 65 -17.74 4.19 1.82
CA THR A 65 -17.73 4.41 3.28
C THR A 65 -16.74 5.48 3.69
N SER A 66 -16.98 6.14 4.83
CA SER A 66 -16.06 7.12 5.38
C SER A 66 -14.77 6.47 5.92
N LYS A 67 -13.69 7.25 5.91
CA LYS A 67 -12.39 6.91 6.53
C LYS A 67 -12.60 6.48 7.99
N THR A 68 -13.38 7.25 8.76
CA THR A 68 -13.66 6.99 10.18
C THR A 68 -14.28 5.62 10.41
N LYS A 69 -15.24 5.22 9.57
CA LYS A 69 -15.90 3.91 9.66
C LYS A 69 -14.93 2.76 9.40
N ILE A 70 -14.05 2.88 8.41
CA ILE A 70 -12.97 1.89 8.17
C ILE A 70 -12.06 1.78 9.40
N HIS A 71 -11.64 2.92 9.96
CA HIS A 71 -10.76 2.92 11.12
C HIS A 71 -11.42 2.33 12.37
N ARG A 72 -12.73 2.57 12.58
CA ARG A 72 -13.50 2.02 13.69
C ARG A 72 -13.64 0.50 13.59
N VAL A 73 -13.91 -0.04 12.40
CA VAL A 73 -14.01 -1.49 12.19
C VAL A 73 -12.65 -2.15 12.42
N ALA A 74 -11.58 -1.60 11.87
CA ALA A 74 -10.24 -2.13 12.10
C ALA A 74 -9.82 -2.12 13.57
N LYS A 75 -10.18 -1.10 14.34
CA LYS A 75 -9.93 -1.08 15.80
C LYS A 75 -10.64 -2.24 16.52
N LYS A 76 -11.86 -2.58 16.10
CA LYS A 76 -12.58 -3.75 16.63
C LYS A 76 -11.89 -5.06 16.28
N VAL A 77 -11.36 -5.18 15.07
CA VAL A 77 -10.57 -6.35 14.64
C VAL A 77 -9.28 -6.46 15.46
N GLU A 78 -8.57 -5.35 15.70
CA GLU A 78 -7.37 -5.33 16.56
C GLU A 78 -7.67 -5.86 17.96
N GLN A 79 -8.79 -5.43 18.54
CA GLN A 79 -9.24 -5.86 19.87
C GLN A 79 -9.70 -7.33 19.89
N ALA A 80 -10.41 -7.79 18.85
CA ALA A 80 -10.97 -9.13 18.80
C ALA A 80 -9.91 -10.21 18.57
N HIS A 81 -8.89 -9.92 17.76
CA HIS A 81 -7.86 -10.87 17.34
C HIS A 81 -6.50 -10.66 18.02
N SER A 82 -6.40 -9.71 18.95
CA SER A 82 -5.13 -9.31 19.59
C SER A 82 -3.99 -9.06 18.57
N THR A 83 -4.34 -8.57 17.38
CA THR A 83 -3.35 -8.31 16.33
C THR A 83 -2.50 -7.10 16.69
N LYS A 84 -1.25 -7.08 16.22
CA LYS A 84 -0.38 -5.90 16.36
C LYS A 84 -1.10 -4.62 15.90
N PRO A 85 -1.02 -3.52 16.68
CA PRO A 85 -1.59 -2.24 16.28
C PRO A 85 -1.10 -1.86 14.89
N ARG A 86 -2.02 -1.46 14.02
CA ARG A 86 -1.63 -1.00 12.69
C ARG A 86 -0.81 0.29 12.77
N SER A 87 0.15 0.39 11.87
CA SER A 87 0.80 1.66 11.59
C SER A 87 -0.18 2.64 10.95
N PHE A 88 -0.14 3.90 11.39
CA PHE A 88 -0.89 4.97 10.76
C PHE A 88 -0.14 5.47 9.53
N GLY A 89 -0.87 5.82 8.47
CA GLY A 89 -0.31 6.39 7.25
C GLY A 89 -0.84 5.72 5.98
N ARG A 90 -0.21 6.07 4.86
CA ARG A 90 -0.48 5.41 3.58
C ARG A 90 0.33 4.11 3.49
N PRO A 91 -0.20 3.05 2.86
CA PRO A 91 0.61 1.88 2.52
C PRO A 91 1.80 2.30 1.67
N ALA A 92 2.94 1.65 1.93
CA ALA A 92 4.15 1.87 1.16
C ALA A 92 3.84 1.61 -0.33
N PRO A 93 4.31 2.48 -1.23
CA PRO A 93 4.15 2.24 -2.66
C PRO A 93 4.82 0.91 -3.03
N LEU A 94 4.05 0.06 -3.72
CA LEU A 94 4.52 -1.18 -4.30
C LEU A 94 5.62 -0.85 -5.33
N MET A 95 6.69 -1.62 -5.30
CA MET A 95 7.86 -1.41 -6.16
C MET A 95 8.39 -2.78 -6.62
N PRO A 96 8.85 -2.91 -7.88
CA PRO A 96 9.53 -4.12 -8.33
C PRO A 96 10.78 -4.40 -7.48
N LYS A 97 11.10 -5.68 -7.26
CA LYS A 97 12.27 -6.09 -6.46
C LYS A 97 13.58 -5.53 -7.05
N GLU A 98 13.73 -5.59 -8.37
CA GLU A 98 14.88 -5.05 -9.11
C GLU A 98 15.09 -3.56 -8.83
N ALA A 99 14.00 -2.77 -8.84
CA ALA A 99 14.08 -1.35 -8.53
C ALA A 99 14.46 -1.09 -7.05
N GLU A 100 14.01 -1.93 -6.12
CA GLU A 100 14.44 -1.83 -4.72
C GLU A 100 15.94 -2.14 -4.55
N GLU A 101 16.47 -3.10 -5.30
CA GLU A 101 17.89 -3.46 -5.27
C GLU A 101 18.77 -2.34 -5.79
N ILE A 102 18.39 -1.70 -6.89
CA ILE A 102 19.10 -0.54 -7.44
C ILE A 102 19.16 0.59 -6.39
N ILE A 103 18.04 0.89 -5.72
CA ILE A 103 18.00 1.89 -4.65
C ILE A 103 18.96 1.53 -3.51
N LYS A 104 18.97 0.25 -3.08
CA LYS A 104 19.88 -0.23 -2.03
C LYS A 104 21.34 -0.12 -2.46
N MET A 105 21.67 -0.42 -3.71
CA MET A 105 23.03 -0.27 -4.23
C MET A 105 23.49 1.18 -4.18
N HIS A 106 22.67 2.13 -4.66
CA HIS A 106 22.97 3.56 -4.56
C HIS A 106 23.15 4.01 -3.12
N TYR A 107 22.28 3.56 -2.22
CA TYR A 107 22.39 3.86 -0.78
C TYR A 107 23.68 3.29 -0.16
N LYS A 108 24.09 2.09 -0.55
CA LYS A 108 25.35 1.47 -0.10
C LYS A 108 26.56 2.27 -0.59
N LYS A 109 26.57 2.64 -1.87
CA LYS A 109 27.64 3.43 -2.53
C LYS A 109 27.73 4.86 -2.00
N ALA A 110 26.65 5.43 -1.49
CA ALA A 110 26.65 6.79 -0.95
C ALA A 110 27.55 6.93 0.29
N ARG A 111 28.41 7.96 0.28
CA ARG A 111 29.27 8.35 1.40
C ARG A 111 28.42 8.80 2.60
N LYS A 112 28.85 8.49 3.82
CA LYS A 112 28.19 8.92 5.05
C LYS A 112 28.06 10.46 5.08
N GLY A 113 26.89 10.98 5.45
CA GLY A 113 26.60 12.42 5.39
C GLY A 113 26.46 13.01 3.98
N GLY A 114 26.60 12.18 2.93
CA GLY A 114 26.54 12.59 1.54
C GLY A 114 25.12 12.88 1.04
N THR A 115 25.03 13.19 -0.25
CA THR A 115 23.76 13.48 -0.92
C THR A 115 23.48 12.45 -2.01
N ILE A 116 22.26 11.91 -2.02
CA ILE A 116 21.77 11.01 -3.08
C ILE A 116 20.94 11.84 -4.07
N LYS A 117 21.31 11.77 -5.34
CA LYS A 117 20.55 12.35 -6.45
C LYS A 117 19.51 11.35 -6.92
N LEU A 118 18.22 11.68 -6.75
CA LEU A 118 17.14 10.79 -7.17
C LEU A 118 17.07 10.60 -8.69
N THR A 119 17.54 11.58 -9.45
CA THR A 119 17.61 11.52 -10.92
C THR A 119 18.45 10.36 -11.41
N ASP A 120 19.57 10.10 -10.74
CA ASP A 120 20.55 9.09 -11.16
C ASP A 120 19.96 7.70 -10.93
N ILE A 121 19.28 7.53 -9.78
CA ILE A 121 18.53 6.32 -9.46
C ILE A 121 17.41 6.06 -10.48
N ILE A 122 16.64 7.10 -10.86
CA ILE A 122 15.58 6.94 -11.88
C ILE A 122 16.17 6.46 -13.20
N ILE A 123 17.26 7.08 -13.65
CA ILE A 123 17.88 6.75 -14.92
C ILE A 123 18.35 5.28 -14.90
N GLU A 124 18.97 4.85 -13.81
CA GLU A 124 19.46 3.47 -13.69
C GLU A 124 18.33 2.45 -13.61
N ILE A 125 17.27 2.74 -12.85
CA ILE A 125 16.06 1.90 -12.82
C ILE A 125 15.45 1.81 -14.22
N ALA A 126 15.30 2.93 -14.92
CA ALA A 126 14.70 2.95 -16.24
C ALA A 126 15.53 2.17 -17.26
N LYS A 127 16.86 2.27 -17.20
CA LYS A 127 17.77 1.53 -18.09
C LYS A 127 17.72 0.02 -17.84
N GLN A 128 17.72 -0.41 -16.59
CA GLN A 128 17.77 -1.84 -16.25
C GLN A 128 16.40 -2.53 -16.37
N THR A 129 15.33 -1.85 -15.97
CA THR A 129 13.99 -2.46 -15.85
C THR A 129 13.01 -2.00 -16.94
N GLY A 130 13.31 -0.91 -17.66
CA GLY A 130 12.38 -0.30 -18.60
C GLY A 130 11.16 0.37 -17.95
N ILE A 131 11.20 0.63 -16.63
CA ILE A 131 10.08 1.16 -15.84
C ILE A 131 10.39 2.59 -15.38
N ALA A 132 9.41 3.49 -15.49
CA ALA A 132 9.48 4.83 -14.91
C ALA A 132 8.91 4.83 -13.49
N ILE A 133 9.70 5.32 -12.53
CA ILE A 133 9.28 5.46 -11.12
C ILE A 133 9.38 6.94 -10.72
N PRO A 134 8.35 7.54 -10.07
CA PRO A 134 8.35 8.95 -9.71
C PRO A 134 9.23 9.23 -8.49
N HIS A 135 9.75 10.46 -8.39
CA HIS A 135 10.65 10.88 -7.29
C HIS A 135 10.11 10.54 -5.89
N PRO A 136 8.84 10.83 -5.55
CA PRO A 136 8.33 10.57 -4.19
C PRO A 136 8.42 9.10 -3.79
N THR A 137 8.29 8.18 -4.75
CA THR A 137 8.32 6.74 -4.48
C THR A 137 9.74 6.26 -4.17
N ILE A 138 10.73 6.73 -4.92
CA ILE A 138 12.15 6.44 -4.64
C ILE A 138 12.57 7.11 -3.34
N ALA A 139 12.23 8.38 -3.15
CA ALA A 139 12.54 9.12 -1.93
C ALA A 139 12.00 8.43 -0.68
N TYR A 140 10.75 7.96 -0.72
CA TYR A 140 10.16 7.19 0.38
C TYR A 140 11.01 5.97 0.75
N ARG A 141 11.55 5.25 -0.24
CA ARG A 141 12.39 4.07 -0.01
C ARG A 141 13.78 4.44 0.51
N VAL A 142 14.38 5.50 -0.01
CA VAL A 142 15.66 6.02 0.51
C VAL A 142 15.50 6.47 1.96
N LEU A 143 14.44 7.22 2.29
CA LEU A 143 14.14 7.63 3.67
C LEU A 143 13.87 6.43 4.59
N ALA A 144 13.21 5.38 4.08
CA ALA A 144 12.99 4.15 4.84
C ALA A 144 14.30 3.41 5.14
N LEU A 145 15.27 3.43 4.21
CA LEU A 145 16.62 2.90 4.43
C LEU A 145 17.39 3.77 5.44
N GLU A 146 17.29 5.09 5.32
CA GLU A 146 17.93 6.04 6.22
C GLU A 146 17.44 5.89 7.66
N LYS A 147 16.12 5.71 7.87
CA LYS A 147 15.58 5.42 9.21
C LYS A 147 16.15 4.15 9.85
N LYS A 148 16.50 3.15 9.03
CA LYS A 148 17.04 1.87 9.51
C LYS A 148 18.55 1.91 9.71
N LEU A 149 19.28 2.53 8.78
CA LEU A 149 20.74 2.44 8.68
C LEU A 149 21.46 3.72 9.12
N LYS A 150 20.74 4.84 9.33
CA LYS A 150 21.22 6.10 9.91
C LYS A 150 22.57 6.58 9.36
N LYS A 151 22.73 6.63 8.04
CA LYS A 151 23.96 7.11 7.39
C LYS A 151 24.07 8.64 7.36
N GLY A 152 23.01 9.37 7.74
CA GLY A 152 22.93 10.82 7.67
C GLY A 152 22.78 11.36 6.26
N LEU A 153 22.22 10.59 5.32
CA LEU A 153 22.15 10.97 3.91
C LEU A 153 21.09 12.03 3.66
N ARG A 154 21.41 12.99 2.78
CA ARG A 154 20.47 13.99 2.26
C ARG A 154 19.94 13.56 0.89
N ILE A 155 18.68 13.88 0.61
CA ILE A 155 18.04 13.57 -0.67
C ILE A 155 17.98 14.83 -1.52
N ASN A 156 18.53 14.78 -2.73
CA ASN A 156 18.44 15.85 -3.70
C ASN A 156 17.40 15.50 -4.78
N TYR A 157 16.38 16.35 -4.86
CA TYR A 157 15.26 16.17 -5.78
C TYR A 157 15.49 16.75 -7.17
N LEU A 158 16.39 17.74 -7.37
CA LEU A 158 16.75 18.39 -8.66
C LEU A 158 17.48 19.74 -8.47
N GLY A 159 18.12 20.01 -7.33
CA GLY A 159 18.56 21.38 -6.98
C GLY A 159 17.41 22.35 -6.69
N THR A 160 16.16 21.86 -6.73
CA THR A 160 14.95 22.54 -6.25
C THR A 160 14.09 21.53 -5.48
N ASN A 161 13.22 22.00 -4.57
CA ASN A 161 12.30 21.16 -3.79
C ASN A 161 11.15 20.54 -4.62
N LYS A 162 11.21 20.59 -5.96
CA LYS A 162 10.14 20.10 -6.83
C LYS A 162 10.27 18.58 -7.06
N THR A 163 9.23 17.86 -6.67
CA THR A 163 9.12 16.41 -6.94
C THR A 163 8.55 16.19 -8.35
N ARG A 164 9.06 15.18 -9.06
CA ARG A 164 8.50 14.79 -10.36
C ARG A 164 7.38 13.76 -10.17
N THR A 165 6.23 14.07 -10.75
CA THR A 165 5.14 13.13 -10.98
C THR A 165 5.55 12.07 -12.02
N ILE A 166 4.75 11.00 -12.16
CA ILE A 166 5.03 9.92 -13.13
C ILE A 166 5.11 10.48 -14.56
N ALA A 167 4.19 11.38 -14.93
CA ALA A 167 4.16 11.99 -16.26
C ALA A 167 5.42 12.82 -16.54
N GLU A 168 5.87 13.61 -15.57
CA GLU A 168 7.10 14.40 -15.68
C GLU A 168 8.34 13.50 -15.72
N THR A 169 8.36 12.40 -14.97
CA THR A 169 9.44 11.41 -15.03
C THR A 169 9.51 10.77 -16.42
N VAL A 170 8.38 10.40 -17.02
CA VAL A 170 8.36 9.85 -18.39
C VAL A 170 8.85 10.89 -19.39
N LYS A 171 8.40 12.14 -19.28
CA LYS A 171 8.88 13.24 -20.15
C LYS A 171 10.39 13.45 -20.02
N PHE A 172 10.93 13.36 -18.81
CA PHE A 172 12.37 13.45 -18.56
C PHE A 172 13.17 12.27 -19.12
N LEU A 173 12.67 11.04 -18.97
CA LEU A 173 13.34 9.86 -19.51
C LEU A 173 13.37 9.91 -21.05
N LYS A 174 12.28 10.36 -21.67
CA LYS A 174 12.20 10.62 -23.11
C LYS A 174 13.22 11.68 -23.56
N SER A 175 13.37 12.79 -22.83
CA SER A 175 14.37 13.81 -23.18
C SER A 175 15.82 13.32 -23.05
N LYS A 176 16.04 12.23 -22.29
CA LYS A 176 17.32 11.54 -22.17
C LYS A 176 17.49 10.36 -23.15
N LYS A 177 16.58 10.20 -24.13
CA LYS A 177 16.58 9.09 -25.10
C LYS A 177 16.51 7.70 -24.45
N ILE A 178 15.83 7.58 -23.31
CA ILE A 178 15.61 6.30 -22.62
C ILE A 178 14.20 5.80 -22.93
N GLU A 179 14.09 4.64 -23.56
CA GLU A 179 12.81 4.00 -23.84
C GLU A 179 12.21 3.40 -22.58
N VAL A 180 10.98 3.81 -22.26
CA VAL A 180 10.22 3.30 -21.12
C VAL A 180 9.16 2.35 -21.64
N LYS A 181 9.39 1.05 -21.48
CA LYS A 181 8.46 -0.02 -21.92
C LYS A 181 7.18 -0.06 -21.09
N LYS A 182 7.27 0.26 -19.80
CA LYS A 182 6.14 0.22 -18.86
C LYS A 182 6.08 1.51 -18.04
N ALA A 183 5.55 2.58 -18.63
CA ALA A 183 5.09 3.74 -17.86
C ALA A 183 3.88 3.38 -16.96
N GLY A 184 3.18 2.27 -17.27
CA GLY A 184 1.90 1.86 -16.68
C GLY A 184 1.92 0.64 -15.76
N LEU A 185 3.06 0.23 -15.18
CA LEU A 185 3.05 -0.83 -14.14
C LEU A 185 2.21 -0.43 -12.90
N TYR A 186 1.86 0.86 -12.81
CA TYR A 186 0.92 1.46 -11.88
C TYR A 186 -0.56 1.06 -12.13
N LYS A 187 -0.96 0.66 -13.36
CA LYS A 187 -2.29 0.08 -13.64
C LYS A 187 -2.43 -1.35 -13.10
N LYS A 188 -1.44 -2.21 -13.30
CA LYS A 188 -1.46 -3.62 -12.82
C LYS A 188 -1.25 -3.75 -11.31
N LEU A 189 -0.54 -2.80 -10.68
CA LEU A 189 -0.26 -2.78 -9.23
C LEU A 189 -1.18 -1.84 -8.42
N GLY A 190 -2.16 -1.17 -9.05
CA GLY A 190 -3.13 -0.29 -8.36
C GLY A 190 -2.57 1.03 -7.83
N LEU A 191 -1.47 1.51 -8.38
CA LEU A 191 -0.76 2.73 -7.94
C LEU A 191 -1.08 3.98 -8.78
N ASP A 192 -2.05 3.89 -9.69
CA ASP A 192 -2.44 4.89 -10.69
C ASP A 192 -3.07 6.21 -10.16
N ARG A 193 -2.90 6.56 -8.89
CA ARG A 193 -3.45 7.83 -8.40
C ARG A 193 -2.36 8.88 -8.29
N PRO A 194 -2.49 10.03 -8.98
CA PRO A 194 -1.61 11.16 -8.75
C PRO A 194 -1.63 11.48 -7.26
N ILE A 195 -0.43 11.74 -6.72
CA ILE A 195 -0.29 12.51 -5.49
C ILE A 195 -0.71 13.92 -5.91
N LYS A 196 -2.00 14.22 -5.78
CA LYS A 196 -2.45 15.58 -5.46
C LYS A 196 -2.15 15.81 -3.99
#